data_AF-A0A447U049-F1
#
_entry.id   AF-A0A447U049-F1
#
_cell.length_a   1.000
_cell.length_b   1.000
_cell.length_c   1.000
_cell.angle_alpha   90.00
_cell.angle_beta   90.00
_cell.angle_gamma   90.00
#
_symmetry.space_group_name_H-M   'P 1'
#
loop_
_entity.id
_entity.type
_entity.pdbx_description
1 polymer ?
#
loop_
_entity_poly.entity_id
_entity_poly.type
_entity_poly.pdbx_seq_one_letter_code
_entity_poly.pdbx_strand_id
1 'polypeptide(L)' 'MGLILGRKAFKKSMADGVKLINAVQDVYLDSKVTIA' A
#
# COMPACT_ATOMS: atom_id res chain seq x y z
N MET A 1 7.08 2.88 -14.94
CA MET A 1 5.96 3.70 -14.42
C MET A 1 5.89 3.50 -12.91
N GLY A 2 6.29 4.50 -12.10
CA GLY A 2 6.30 4.38 -10.64
C GLY A 2 4.88 4.37 -10.06
N LEU A 3 4.63 3.52 -9.06
CA LEU A 3 3.34 3.44 -8.38
C LEU A 3 3.19 4.64 -7.42
N ILE A 4 2.40 5.63 -7.79
CA ILE A 4 1.99 6.69 -6.85
C ILE A 4 0.82 6.17 -6.00
N LEU A 5 1.15 5.39 -4.96
CA LEU A 5 0.18 4.69 -4.10
C LEU A 5 -0.85 5.62 -3.49
N GLY A 6 -0.42 6.75 -2.89
CA GLY A 6 -1.33 7.70 -2.25
C GLY A 6 -2.39 8.22 -3.22
N ARG A 7 -1.98 8.71 -4.39
CA ARG A 7 -2.92 9.17 -5.44
C ARG A 7 -3.91 8.08 -5.88
N LYS A 8 -3.49 6.82 -5.89
CA LYS A 8 -4.36 5.68 -6.23
C LYS A 8 -5.33 5.33 -5.10
N ALA A 9 -4.91 5.42 -3.84
CA ALA A 9 -5.76 5.19 -2.67
C ALA A 9 -6.82 6.29 -2.50
N PHE A 10 -6.44 7.57 -2.66
CA PHE A 10 -7.37 8.71 -2.55
C PHE A 10 -8.36 8.84 -3.71
N LYS A 11 -8.20 8.06 -4.79
CA LYS A 11 -9.16 7.96 -5.90
C LYS A 11 -10.21 6.86 -5.70
N LYS A 12 -10.15 6.09 -4.62
CA LYS A 12 -11.11 5.02 -4.29
C LYS A 12 -12.07 5.47 -3.19
N SER A 13 -13.11 4.66 -2.94
CA SER A 13 -13.94 4.81 -1.74
C SER A 13 -13.06 4.76 -0.48
N MET A 14 -13.48 5.41 0.61
CA MET A 14 -12.68 5.45 1.85
C MET A 14 -12.30 4.04 2.34
N ALA A 15 -13.27 3.11 2.36
CA ALA A 15 -13.03 1.73 2.79
C ALA A 15 -11.99 1.03 1.92
N ASP A 16 -12.09 1.17 0.59
CA ASP A 16 -11.15 0.55 -0.35
C ASP A 16 -9.75 1.20 -0.28
N GLY A 17 -9.71 2.52 -0.07
CA GLY A 17 -8.47 3.27 0.09
C GLY A 17 -7.70 2.83 1.35
N VAL A 18 -8.40 2.70 2.47
CA VAL A 18 -7.82 2.19 3.73
C VAL A 18 -7.31 0.76 3.56
N LYS A 19 -8.09 -0.11 2.93
CA LYS A 19 -7.67 -1.49 2.65
C LYS A 19 -6.41 -1.53 1.78
N LEU A 20 -6.34 -0.68 0.76
CA LEU A 20 -5.17 -0.58 -0.11
C LEU A 20 -3.93 -0.09 0.64
N ILE A 21 -4.08 0.89 1.53
CA ILE A 21 -2.97 1.40 2.35
C ILE A 21 -2.46 0.31 3.28
N ASN A 22 -3.34 -0.36 4.03
CA ASN A 22 -2.97 -1.41 4.98
C ASN A 22 -2.25 -2.58 4.29
N ALA A 23 -2.72 -3.01 3.12
CA ALA A 23 -2.08 -4.09 2.38
C ALA A 23 -0.61 -3.79 2.00
N VAL A 24 -0.26 -2.52 1.80
CA VAL A 24 1.14 -2.12 1.58
C VAL A 24 1.91 -2.04 2.90
N GLN A 25 1.27 -1.61 3.99
CA GLN A 25 1.92 -1.60 5.31
C GLN A 25 2.31 -3.01 5.75
N ASP A 26 1.52 -4.03 5.42
CA ASP A 26 1.83 -5.43 5.72
C ASP A 26 3.19 -5.85 5.13
N VAL A 27 3.56 -5.33 3.97
CA VAL A 27 4.86 -5.61 3.33
C VAL A 27 6.03 -4.95 4.09
N TYR A 28 5.84 -3.73 4.61
CA TYR A 28 6.85 -3.05 5.42
C TYR A 28 7.03 -3.70 6.81
N LEU A 29 6.02 -4.39 7.30
CA LEU A 29 6.04 -5.09 8.58
C LEU A 29 6.51 -6.55 8.45
N ASP A 30 6.56 -7.10 7.23
CA ASP A 30 7.01 -8.47 7.01
C ASP A 30 8.54 -8.57 7.18
N SER A 31 8.96 -9.13 8.30
CA SER A 31 10.37 -9.42 8.64
C SER A 31 11.11 -10.31 7.62
N LYS A 32 10.39 -11.02 6.74
CA LYS A 32 10.99 -11.82 5.67
C LYS A 32 11.41 -10.98 4.47
N VAL A 33 10.92 -9.75 4.35
CA VAL A 33 11.28 -8.85 3.27
C VAL A 33 12.71 -8.35 3.52
N THR A 34 13.65 -8.91 2.77
CA THR A 34 15.05 -8.48 2.75
C THR A 34 15.32 -7.65 1.50
N ILE A 35 16.31 -6.76 1.58
CA ILE A 35 16.83 -6.06 0.41
C ILE A 35 17.65 -7.09 -0.39
N ALA A 36 17.33 -7.25 -1.69
CA ALA A 36 18.01 -8.18 -2.60
C ALA A 36 19.45 -7.74 -2.93
#